data_AF-A0A5N7ZHE7-F1
#
_entry.id   AF-A0A5N7ZHE7-F1
#
_cell.length_a   1.000
_cell.length_b   1.000
_cell.length_c   1.000
_cell.angle_alpha   90.00
_cell.angle_beta   90.00
_cell.angle_gamma   90.00
#
_symmetry.space_group_name_H-M   'P 1'
#
loop_
_entity.id
_entity.type
_entity.pdbx_description
1 polymer ?
#
loop_
_entity_poly.entity_id
_entity_poly.type
_entity_poly.pdbx_seq_one_letter_code
_entity_poly.pdbx_strand_id
1 'polypeptide(L)'
;GKKIMKIKVIKIDGYQAGFGDYLIRWIFRIVEFGIGSGVIGLVAILASNKSQRLGDMAAGTAVISLKRDINIDHTILQEIDEGYVPIYPLVIKLSDNDVRIVKETFESALRGEDFKLIYQLRQKIESVTGIKNQSGNDSDFIRTILKDYNYYTRNM
;
A
#
# COMPACT_ATOMS: atom_id res chain seq x y z
N GLY A 1 5.38 -1.98 -23.31
CA GLY A 1 6.06 -1.19 -22.28
C GLY A 1 5.22 -0.95 -21.03
N LYS A 2 4.09 -0.24 -21.12
CA LYS A 2 3.34 0.25 -19.94
C LYS A 2 2.97 -0.83 -18.90
N LYS A 3 2.44 -1.98 -19.34
CA LYS A 3 2.10 -3.11 -18.46
C LYS A 3 3.33 -3.71 -17.74
N ILE A 4 4.44 -3.84 -18.45
CA ILE A 4 5.71 -4.35 -17.91
C ILE A 4 6.26 -3.39 -16.85
N MET A 5 6.21 -2.09 -17.13
CA MET A 5 6.67 -1.04 -16.22
C MET A 5 5.73 -0.79 -15.03
N LYS A 6 4.63 -1.56 -14.91
CA LYS A 6 3.56 -1.35 -13.94
C LYS A 6 3.08 0.11 -13.94
N ILE A 7 2.79 0.67 -15.11
CA ILE A 7 2.20 2.02 -15.25
C ILE A 7 0.88 1.95 -16.02
N LYS A 8 -0.08 2.82 -15.67
CA LYS A 8 -1.43 2.85 -16.28
C LYS A 8 -1.82 4.26 -16.67
N VAL A 9 -2.56 4.39 -17.77
CA VAL A 9 -3.18 5.66 -18.19
C VAL A 9 -4.57 5.76 -17.55
N ILE A 10 -4.85 6.90 -16.93
CA ILE A 10 -6.13 7.23 -16.32
C ILE A 10 -6.52 8.66 -16.71
N LYS A 11 -7.80 9.00 -16.61
CA LYS A 11 -8.25 10.39 -16.71
C LYS A 11 -7.75 11.20 -15.51
N ILE A 12 -7.63 12.50 -15.68
CA ILE A 12 -7.24 13.42 -14.60
C ILE A 12 -8.22 13.30 -13.42
N ASP A 13 -9.49 13.00 -13.70
CA ASP A 13 -10.54 12.81 -12.70
C ASP A 13 -10.54 11.41 -12.05
N GLY A 14 -9.52 10.58 -12.31
CA GLY A 14 -9.34 9.26 -11.71
C GLY A 14 -10.05 8.11 -12.44
N TYR A 15 -10.95 8.40 -13.38
CA TYR A 15 -11.63 7.37 -14.17
C TYR A 15 -10.70 6.63 -15.14
N GLN A 16 -11.11 5.43 -15.54
CA GLN A 16 -10.38 4.67 -16.54
C GLN A 16 -10.41 5.37 -17.91
N ALA A 17 -9.23 5.49 -18.55
CA ALA A 17 -9.14 6.02 -19.90
C ALA A 17 -9.85 5.10 -20.89
N GLY A 18 -10.74 5.67 -21.71
CA GLY A 18 -11.47 4.98 -22.76
C GLY A 18 -10.67 4.90 -24.06
N PHE A 19 -11.21 4.18 -25.05
CA PHE A 19 -10.56 4.01 -26.35
C PHE A 19 -10.24 5.35 -27.05
N GLY A 20 -11.19 6.30 -27.03
CA GLY A 20 -11.02 7.62 -27.64
C GLY A 20 -9.82 8.39 -27.06
N ASP A 21 -9.58 8.28 -25.75
CA ASP A 21 -8.46 8.93 -25.09
C ASP A 21 -7.10 8.39 -25.62
N TYR A 22 -7.02 7.08 -25.91
CA TYR A 22 -5.84 6.48 -26.53
C TYR A 22 -5.68 6.90 -27.99
N LEU A 23 -6.78 7.00 -28.74
CA LEU A 23 -6.77 7.42 -30.14
C LEU A 23 -6.26 8.85 -30.27
N ILE A 24 -6.75 9.78 -29.44
CA ILE A 24 -6.26 11.17 -29.41
C ILE A 24 -4.74 11.18 -29.17
N ARG A 25 -4.26 10.43 -28.18
CA ARG A 25 -2.82 10.33 -27.90
C ARG A 25 -2.01 9.77 -29.07
N TRP A 26 -2.57 8.86 -29.87
CA TRP A 26 -1.89 8.33 -31.06
C TRP A 26 -1.83 9.33 -32.22
N ILE A 27 -2.91 10.08 -32.47
CA ILE A 27 -2.91 11.14 -33.50
C ILE A 27 -1.91 12.22 -33.13
N PHE A 28 -1.98 12.72 -31.89
CA PHE A 28 -1.05 13.76 -31.42
C PHE A 28 0.40 13.28 -31.43
N ARG A 29 0.65 11.98 -31.20
CA ARG A 29 1.99 11.42 -31.33
C ARG A 29 2.55 11.56 -32.74
N ILE A 30 1.74 11.42 -33.78
CA ILE A 30 2.18 11.63 -35.17
C ILE A 30 2.55 13.10 -35.39
N VAL A 31 1.79 14.03 -34.83
CA VAL A 31 2.08 15.48 -34.92
C VAL A 31 3.36 15.83 -34.16
N GLU A 32 3.48 15.40 -32.90
CA GLU A 32 4.61 15.71 -32.02
C GLU A 32 5.94 15.15 -32.54
N PHE A 33 5.94 13.92 -33.06
CA PHE A 33 7.16 13.25 -33.55
C PHE A 33 7.39 13.40 -35.06
N GLY A 34 6.33 13.50 -35.85
CA GLY A 34 6.44 13.63 -37.31
C GLY A 34 6.79 15.05 -37.74
N ILE A 35 6.13 16.07 -37.17
CA ILE A 35 6.33 17.48 -37.56
C ILE A 35 7.34 18.16 -36.63
N GLY A 36 7.24 17.89 -35.33
CA GLY A 36 8.05 18.57 -34.30
C GLY A 36 9.36 17.87 -33.94
N SER A 37 9.72 16.75 -34.57
CA SER A 37 10.87 15.90 -34.22
C SER A 37 10.96 15.57 -32.70
N GLY A 38 9.83 15.58 -31.99
CA GLY A 38 9.75 15.38 -30.55
C GLY A 38 10.02 16.62 -29.68
N VAL A 39 10.48 17.75 -30.24
CA VAL A 39 10.72 19.00 -29.51
C VAL A 39 9.42 19.56 -28.94
N ILE A 40 8.36 19.54 -29.74
CA ILE A 40 7.01 19.98 -29.34
C ILE A 40 6.53 19.21 -28.10
N GLY A 41 6.73 17.90 -28.08
CA GLY A 41 6.38 17.06 -26.94
C GLY A 41 7.26 17.33 -25.71
N LEU A 42 8.55 17.62 -25.90
CA LEU A 42 9.46 17.97 -24.80
C LEU A 42 9.09 19.30 -24.15
N VAL A 43 8.81 20.33 -24.94
CA VAL A 43 8.36 21.63 -24.45
C VAL A 43 7.05 21.50 -23.70
N ALA A 44 6.10 20.70 -24.21
CA ALA A 44 4.84 20.43 -23.53
C ALA A 44 5.03 19.80 -22.14
N ILE A 45 5.95 18.83 -22.02
CA ILE A 45 6.27 18.19 -20.74
C ILE A 45 6.85 19.22 -19.75
N LEU A 46 7.77 20.06 -20.20
CA LEU A 46 8.43 21.06 -19.35
C LEU A 46 7.48 22.18 -18.92
N ALA A 47 6.57 22.59 -19.80
CA ALA A 47 5.58 23.63 -19.51
C ALA A 47 4.39 23.10 -18.67
N SER A 48 4.19 21.79 -18.62
CA SER A 48 3.09 21.17 -17.89
C SER A 48 3.45 20.89 -16.43
N ASN A 49 2.66 21.42 -15.49
CA ASN A 49 2.77 21.12 -14.06
C ASN A 49 2.63 19.62 -13.73
N LYS A 50 2.03 18.84 -14.63
CA LYS A 50 1.81 17.39 -14.45
C LYS A 50 2.72 16.56 -15.36
N SER A 51 3.73 17.20 -15.98
CA SER A 51 4.65 16.57 -16.94
C SER A 51 3.93 15.81 -18.06
N GLN A 52 2.82 16.36 -18.54
CA GLN A 52 2.00 15.77 -19.61
C GLN A 52 2.48 16.22 -20.99
N ARG A 53 2.36 15.33 -21.98
CA ARG A 53 2.52 15.66 -23.41
C ARG A 53 1.26 16.36 -23.95
N LEU A 54 1.34 16.95 -25.14
CA LEU A 54 0.17 17.60 -25.76
C LEU A 54 -0.99 16.63 -25.96
N GLY A 55 -0.72 15.41 -26.43
CA GLY A 55 -1.75 14.39 -26.59
C GLY A 55 -2.38 13.94 -25.26
N ASP A 56 -1.61 14.00 -24.17
CA ASP A 56 -2.07 13.62 -22.84
C ASP A 56 -2.98 14.72 -22.26
N MET A 57 -2.62 15.99 -22.50
CA MET A 57 -3.43 17.16 -22.15
C MET A 57 -4.73 17.21 -22.96
N ALA A 58 -4.66 16.98 -24.28
CA ALA A 58 -5.82 16.98 -25.17
C ALA A 58 -6.81 15.85 -24.84
N ALA A 59 -6.31 14.68 -24.44
CA ALA A 59 -7.15 13.57 -23.99
C ALA A 59 -7.62 13.70 -22.53
N GLY A 60 -7.13 14.69 -21.77
CA GLY A 60 -7.44 14.82 -20.34
C GLY A 60 -6.97 13.63 -19.51
N THR A 61 -5.81 13.04 -19.86
CA THR A 61 -5.29 11.81 -19.23
C THR A 61 -3.90 11.99 -18.65
N ALA A 62 -3.60 11.25 -17.58
CA ALA A 62 -2.28 11.17 -16.95
C ALA A 62 -1.78 9.72 -16.90
N VAL A 63 -0.47 9.54 -16.72
CA VAL A 63 0.17 8.23 -16.52
C VAL A 63 0.57 8.10 -15.06
N ILE A 64 0.11 7.04 -14.40
CA ILE A 64 0.44 6.75 -13.00
C ILE A 64 1.26 5.47 -12.87
N SER A 65 2.05 5.39 -11.79
CA SER A 65 2.70 4.16 -11.37
C SER A 65 1.73 3.29 -10.57
N LEU A 66 1.74 1.99 -10.86
CA LEU A 66 1.07 0.92 -10.13
C LEU A 66 2.08 0.08 -9.33
N LYS A 67 3.35 0.48 -9.27
CA LYS A 67 4.31 -0.13 -8.36
C LYS A 67 3.85 0.15 -6.93
N ARG A 68 3.68 -0.91 -6.13
CA ARG A 68 3.52 -0.80 -4.69
C ARG A 68 4.91 -0.85 -4.08
N ASP A 69 5.37 0.25 -3.49
CA ASP A 69 6.57 0.29 -2.64
C ASP A 69 6.25 -0.18 -1.23
N ILE A 70 5.54 -1.31 -1.12
CA ILE A 70 5.31 -1.98 0.14
C ILE A 70 6.05 -3.31 0.04
N ASN A 71 7.30 -3.32 0.47
CA ASN A 71 7.97 -4.56 0.84
C ASN A 71 7.19 -5.11 2.04
N ILE A 72 6.30 -6.06 1.78
CA ILE A 72 5.93 -7.02 2.80
C ILE A 72 7.14 -7.95 2.90
N ASP A 73 8.19 -7.48 3.56
CA ASP A 73 9.28 -8.36 3.94
C ASP A 73 8.66 -9.44 4.83
N HIS A 74 8.85 -10.67 4.39
CA HIS A 74 8.51 -11.91 5.08
C HIS A 74 9.39 -12.06 6.34
N THR A 75 9.34 -11.10 7.26
CA THR A 75 9.83 -11.17 8.64
C THR A 75 8.66 -11.30 9.60
N ILE A 76 7.62 -12.06 9.21
CA ILE A 76 6.70 -12.66 10.19
C ILE A 76 7.48 -13.63 11.11
N LEU A 77 8.63 -14.14 10.65
CA LEU A 77 9.48 -15.02 11.42
C LEU A 77 10.44 -14.20 12.31
N GLN A 78 9.91 -13.63 13.40
CA GLN A 78 10.74 -13.53 14.59
C GLN A 78 10.98 -14.97 15.04
N GLU A 79 12.23 -15.43 15.05
CA GLU A 79 12.59 -16.76 15.58
C GLU A 79 12.00 -16.88 16.99
N ILE A 80 10.92 -17.67 17.10
CA ILE A 80 10.31 -17.96 18.39
C ILE A 80 11.23 -18.99 19.03
N ASP A 81 11.99 -18.54 20.03
CA ASP A 81 12.82 -19.37 20.89
C ASP A 81 12.01 -20.59 21.35
N GLU A 82 12.62 -21.78 21.31
CA GLU A 82 11.91 -23.06 21.49
C GLU A 82 11.21 -23.19 22.86
N GLY A 83 11.52 -22.29 23.80
CA GLY A 83 10.89 -22.17 25.13
C GLY A 83 9.84 -21.07 25.30
N TYR A 84 9.34 -20.43 24.24
CA TYR A 84 8.34 -19.36 24.39
C TYR A 84 6.99 -19.90 24.93
N VAL A 85 6.55 -19.34 26.06
CA VAL A 85 5.23 -19.63 26.65
C VAL A 85 4.27 -18.51 26.27
N PRO A 86 3.20 -18.78 25.51
CA PRO A 86 2.27 -17.75 25.06
C PRO A 86 1.48 -17.15 26.23
N ILE A 87 1.31 -15.82 26.21
CA ILE A 87 0.68 -15.08 27.32
C ILE A 87 -0.83 -14.95 27.11
N TYR A 88 -1.27 -14.84 25.86
CA TYR A 88 -2.67 -14.61 25.50
C TYR A 88 -3.20 -15.74 24.60
N PRO A 89 -3.76 -16.82 25.17
CA PRO A 89 -4.28 -17.95 24.38
C PRO A 89 -5.46 -17.63 23.47
N LEU A 90 -6.23 -16.57 23.78
CA LEU A 90 -7.43 -16.20 23.04
C LEU A 90 -7.14 -15.50 21.70
N VAL A 91 -5.86 -15.34 21.31
CA VAL A 91 -5.47 -14.77 20.01
C VAL A 91 -5.93 -15.62 18.83
N ILE A 92 -6.16 -16.92 19.04
CA ILE A 92 -6.69 -17.85 18.04
C ILE A 92 -8.09 -17.47 17.51
N LYS A 93 -8.78 -16.53 18.18
CA LYS A 93 -10.05 -15.97 17.69
C LYS A 93 -9.86 -15.01 16.51
N LEU A 94 -8.66 -14.53 16.28
CA LEU A 94 -8.33 -13.66 15.15
C LEU A 94 -8.11 -14.49 13.89
N SER A 95 -8.62 -14.03 12.75
CA SER A 95 -8.29 -14.64 11.46
C SER A 95 -6.89 -14.19 11.00
N ASP A 96 -6.25 -14.95 10.10
CA ASP A 96 -4.98 -14.56 9.48
C ASP A 96 -5.06 -13.16 8.85
N ASN A 97 -6.22 -12.84 8.27
CA ASN A 97 -6.47 -11.53 7.69
C ASN A 97 -6.52 -10.42 8.76
N ASP A 98 -7.14 -10.67 9.90
CA ASP A 98 -7.17 -9.72 11.02
C ASP A 98 -5.76 -9.48 11.55
N VAL A 99 -4.98 -10.54 11.75
CA VAL A 99 -3.61 -10.44 12.24
C VAL A 99 -2.71 -9.70 11.26
N ARG A 100 -2.89 -9.93 9.95
CA ARG A 100 -2.21 -9.15 8.92
C ARG A 100 -2.54 -7.66 9.01
N ILE A 101 -3.82 -7.30 9.15
CA ILE A 101 -4.25 -5.90 9.30
C ILE A 101 -3.67 -5.29 10.58
N VAL A 102 -3.70 -6.02 11.70
CA VAL A 102 -3.11 -5.59 12.97
C VAL A 102 -1.62 -5.30 12.80
N LYS A 103 -0.87 -6.21 12.17
CA LYS A 103 0.57 -6.02 11.90
C LYS A 103 0.83 -4.79 11.05
N GLU A 104 0.18 -4.68 9.89
CA GLU A 104 0.37 -3.55 8.96
C GLU A 104 0.03 -2.21 9.63
N THR A 105 -1.08 -2.18 10.39
CA THR A 105 -1.53 -0.97 11.12
C THR A 105 -0.55 -0.61 12.23
N PHE A 106 -0.08 -1.59 13.01
CA PHE A 106 0.86 -1.38 14.10
C PHE A 106 2.23 -0.88 13.61
N GLU A 107 2.78 -1.48 12.56
CA GLU A 107 4.04 -1.04 11.94
C GLU A 107 3.91 0.37 11.35
N SER A 108 2.78 0.69 10.72
CA SER A 108 2.50 2.04 10.25
C SER A 108 2.43 3.05 11.40
N ALA A 109 1.76 2.69 12.50
CA ALA A 109 1.63 3.55 13.67
C ALA A 109 2.98 3.79 14.36
N LEU A 110 3.84 2.77 14.46
CA LEU A 110 5.19 2.92 15.01
C LEU A 110 6.08 3.85 14.17
N ARG A 111 6.04 3.74 12.83
CA ARG A 111 6.81 4.63 11.94
C ARG A 111 6.35 6.08 11.99
N GLY A 112 5.04 6.30 12.20
CA GLY A 112 4.45 7.63 12.29
C GLY A 112 4.40 8.20 13.71
N GLU A 113 4.91 7.48 14.72
CA GLU A 113 4.76 7.82 16.15
C GLU A 113 3.30 8.12 16.56
N ASP A 114 2.33 7.46 15.91
CA ASP A 114 0.91 7.67 16.15
C ASP A 114 0.41 6.81 17.31
N PHE A 115 0.67 7.28 18.53
CA PHE A 115 0.25 6.62 19.77
C PHE A 115 -1.28 6.49 19.88
N LYS A 116 -2.04 7.40 19.25
CA LYS A 116 -3.51 7.34 19.26
C LYS A 116 -4.00 6.14 18.47
N LEU A 117 -3.40 5.87 17.31
CA LEU A 117 -3.74 4.70 16.49
C LEU A 117 -3.38 3.39 17.22
N ILE A 118 -2.25 3.35 17.93
CA ILE A 118 -1.85 2.20 18.76
C ILE A 118 -2.90 1.93 19.85
N TYR A 119 -3.34 2.97 20.56
CA TYR A 119 -4.38 2.85 21.58
C TYR A 119 -5.72 2.35 21.02
N GLN A 120 -6.14 2.86 19.85
CA GLN A 120 -7.36 2.41 19.17
C GLN A 120 -7.25 0.95 18.71
N LEU A 121 -6.09 0.56 18.19
CA LEU A 121 -5.81 -0.80 17.77
C LEU A 121 -5.91 -1.77 18.95
N ARG A 122 -5.33 -1.41 20.10
CA ARG A 122 -5.48 -2.16 21.36
C ARG A 122 -6.96 -2.33 21.71
N GLN A 123 -7.72 -1.24 21.82
CA GLN A 123 -9.14 -1.33 22.18
C GLN A 123 -9.92 -2.25 21.23
N LYS A 124 -9.61 -2.20 19.94
CA LYS A 124 -10.26 -3.07 18.95
C LYS A 124 -9.91 -4.54 19.19
N ILE A 125 -8.62 -4.86 19.39
CA ILE A 125 -8.18 -6.22 19.71
C ILE A 125 -8.85 -6.73 20.98
N GLU A 126 -8.91 -5.91 22.04
CA GLU A 126 -9.58 -6.27 23.29
C GLU A 126 -11.07 -6.56 23.07
N SER A 127 -11.77 -5.72 22.28
CA SER A 127 -13.20 -5.92 22.00
C SER A 127 -13.51 -7.19 21.21
N VAL A 128 -12.61 -7.61 20.31
CA VAL A 128 -12.82 -8.78 19.44
C VAL A 128 -12.43 -10.07 20.16
N THR A 129 -11.30 -10.07 20.86
CA THR A 129 -10.75 -11.28 21.49
C THR A 129 -11.26 -11.49 22.91
N GLY A 130 -11.64 -10.42 23.60
CA GLY A 130 -11.94 -10.39 25.03
C GLY A 130 -10.69 -10.36 25.92
N ILE A 131 -9.50 -10.29 25.33
CA ILE A 131 -8.23 -10.19 26.07
C ILE A 131 -8.12 -8.79 26.67
N LYS A 132 -7.59 -8.66 27.90
CA LYS A 132 -7.21 -7.37 28.48
C LYS A 132 -5.70 -7.20 28.45
N ASN A 133 -5.22 -5.98 28.22
CA ASN A 133 -3.81 -5.65 28.30
C ASN A 133 -3.27 -5.90 29.73
N GLN A 134 -2.36 -6.88 29.87
CA GLN A 134 -1.62 -7.16 31.11
C GLN A 134 -0.17 -6.69 31.05
N SER A 135 0.30 -6.23 29.88
CA SER A 135 1.70 -5.89 29.59
C SER A 135 2.07 -4.46 30.02
N GLY A 136 1.13 -3.67 30.56
CA GLY A 136 1.35 -2.30 31.04
C GLY A 136 1.53 -1.24 29.94
N ASN A 137 1.96 -1.65 28.75
CA ASN A 137 2.16 -0.80 27.57
C ASN A 137 1.39 -1.37 26.36
N ASP A 138 0.74 -0.49 25.60
CA ASP A 138 -0.12 -0.88 24.46
C ASP A 138 0.68 -1.46 23.30
N SER A 139 1.88 -0.93 23.07
CA SER A 139 2.79 -1.43 22.03
C SER A 139 3.30 -2.83 22.36
N ASP A 140 3.62 -3.08 23.63
CA ASP A 140 4.13 -4.38 24.09
C ASP A 140 3.03 -5.43 24.09
N PHE A 141 1.80 -5.03 24.43
CA PHE A 141 0.61 -5.85 24.28
C PHE A 141 0.43 -6.33 22.83
N ILE A 142 0.37 -5.40 21.87
CA ILE A 142 0.16 -5.75 20.45
C ILE A 142 1.31 -6.63 19.93
N ARG A 143 2.56 -6.33 20.31
CA ARG A 143 3.71 -7.17 19.96
C ARG A 143 3.59 -8.59 20.49
N THR A 144 3.12 -8.75 21.73
CA THR A 144 2.91 -10.06 22.36
C THR A 144 1.77 -10.81 21.66
N ILE A 145 0.66 -10.15 21.34
CA ILE A 145 -0.46 -10.74 20.58
C ILE A 145 0.01 -11.29 19.22
N LEU A 146 0.83 -10.53 18.49
CA LEU A 146 1.37 -10.98 17.20
C LEU A 146 2.30 -12.20 17.35
N LYS A 147 3.10 -12.24 18.43
CA LYS A 147 3.97 -13.39 18.74
C LYS A 147 3.19 -14.62 19.14
N ASP A 148 2.23 -14.47 20.04
CA ASP A 148 1.35 -15.55 20.51
C ASP A 148 0.59 -16.16 19.34
N TYR A 149 0.06 -15.33 18.44
CA TYR A 149 -0.63 -15.83 17.25
C TYR A 149 0.28 -16.67 16.36
N ASN A 150 1.49 -16.17 16.08
CA ASN A 150 2.47 -16.93 15.31
C ASN A 150 2.81 -18.26 15.99
N TYR A 151 2.97 -18.29 17.31
CA TYR A 151 3.21 -19.54 18.06
C TYR A 151 2.09 -20.57 17.85
N TYR A 152 0.83 -20.16 17.95
CA TYR A 152 -0.31 -21.07 17.76
C TYR A 152 -0.48 -21.52 16.31
N THR A 153 -0.18 -20.66 15.33
CA THR A 153 -0.34 -20.98 13.90
C THR A 153 0.88 -21.71 13.32
N ARG A 154 2.04 -21.72 13.99
CA ARG A 154 3.27 -22.41 13.51
C ARG A 154 3.10 -23.92 13.34
N ASN A 155 2.18 -24.54 14.08
CA ASN A 155 1.95 -25.99 14.09
C ASN A 155 0.58 -26.40 13.49
N MET A 156 -0.14 -25.48 12.85
CA MET A 156 -1.44 -25.75 12.19
C MET A 156 -1.28 -25.99 10.69
#